data_AF-A0A349IJN3-F1
#
_entry.id   AF-A0A349IJN3-F1
#
_cell.length_a   1.000
_cell.length_b   1.000
_cell.length_c   1.000
_cell.angle_alpha   90.00
_cell.angle_beta   90.00
_cell.angle_gamma   90.00
#
_symmetry.space_group_name_H-M   'P 1'
#
loop_
_entity.id
_entity.type
_entity.pdbx_description
1 polymer ?
#
loop_
_entity_poly.entity_id
_entity_poly.type
_entity_poly.pdbx_seq_one_letter_code
_entity_poly.pdbx_strand_id
1 'polypeptide(L)'
;LIGYDLQNAVRAELVKRGIYKTASTILTQVLVDPYDESFYNPIKRVGKIMDAKEAKLEEENGNHVAMIQEGKFQRIVPAPIPKSIVE
;
A
#
# COMPACT_ATOMS: atom_id res chain seq x y z
N LEU A 1 2.25 -10.13 1.56
CA LEU A 1 2.83 -11.22 0.75
C LEU A 1 3.64 -10.74 -0.46
N ILE A 2 3.48 -9.49 -0.91
CA ILE A 2 4.19 -8.91 -2.08
C ILE A 2 5.69 -9.27 -2.14
N GLY A 3 6.44 -9.08 -1.06
CA GLY A 3 7.88 -9.40 -1.05
C GLY A 3 8.18 -10.88 -1.28
N TYR A 4 7.43 -11.78 -0.63
CA TYR A 4 7.59 -13.23 -0.80
C TYR A 4 7.27 -13.66 -2.24
N ASP A 5 6.16 -13.17 -2.81
CA ASP A 5 5.73 -13.50 -4.16
C ASP A 5 6.77 -13.03 -5.18
N LEU A 6 7.29 -11.80 -5.03
CA LEU A 6 8.35 -11.25 -5.87
C LEU A 6 9.65 -12.04 -5.72
N GLN A 7 10.07 -12.34 -4.49
CA GLN A 7 11.29 -13.10 -4.24
C GLN A 7 11.25 -14.48 -4.91
N ASN A 8 10.12 -15.17 -4.84
CA ASN A 8 9.94 -16.47 -5.47
C ASN A 8 9.90 -16.37 -7.00
N ALA A 9 9.15 -15.41 -7.55
CA ALA A 9 9.06 -15.21 -8.98
C ALA A 9 10.43 -14.86 -9.60
N VAL A 10 11.18 -13.95 -8.96
CA VAL A 10 12.54 -13.57 -9.40
C VAL A 10 13.49 -14.75 -9.31
N ARG A 11 13.48 -15.49 -8.19
CA ARG A 11 14.33 -16.69 -8.03
C ARG A 11 14.02 -17.74 -9.09
N ALA A 12 12.75 -18.02 -9.36
CA ALA A 12 12.34 -19.01 -10.36
C ALA A 12 12.85 -18.64 -11.76
N GLU A 13 12.73 -17.36 -12.13
CA GLU A 13 13.20 -16.88 -13.43
C GLU A 13 14.74 -16.88 -13.54
N LEU A 14 15.47 -16.55 -12.47
CA LEU A 14 16.93 -16.65 -12.44
C LEU A 14 17.40 -18.09 -12.67
N VAL A 15 16.81 -19.06 -11.98
CA VAL A 15 17.15 -20.48 -12.12
C VAL A 15 16.85 -20.97 -13.54
N LYS A 16 15.71 -20.59 -14.11
CA LYS A 16 15.34 -20.93 -15.50
C LYS A 16 16.37 -20.45 -16.53
N ARG A 17 17.06 -19.34 -16.24
CA ARG A 17 18.12 -18.77 -17.09
C ARG A 17 19.52 -19.30 -16.76
N GLY A 18 19.65 -20.29 -15.86
CA GLY A 18 20.95 -20.81 -15.42
C GLY A 18 21.71 -19.88 -14.48
N ILE A 19 21.04 -18.89 -13.86
CA ILE A 19 21.64 -17.94 -12.92
C ILE A 19 21.35 -18.38 -11.49
N TYR A 20 22.38 -18.84 -10.78
CA TYR A 20 22.26 -19.32 -9.39
C TYR A 20 22.56 -18.21 -8.37
N LYS A 21 21.76 -17.14 -8.41
CA LYS A 21 21.81 -16.05 -7.42
C LYS A 21 20.60 -16.09 -6.51
N THR A 22 20.79 -15.66 -5.26
CA THR A 22 19.70 -15.51 -4.30
C THR A 22 19.01 -14.16 -4.49
N ALA A 23 17.69 -14.16 -4.29
CA ALA A 23 16.89 -12.94 -4.14
C ALA A 23 16.45 -12.85 -2.67
N SER A 24 16.47 -11.64 -2.12
CA SER A 24 16.12 -11.38 -0.73
C SER A 24 15.16 -10.19 -0.66
N THR A 25 14.12 -10.33 0.15
CA THR A 25 13.23 -9.24 0.54
C THR A 25 13.71 -8.68 1.87
N ILE A 26 13.95 -7.37 1.91
CA ILE A 26 14.29 -6.66 3.15
C ILE A 26 13.01 -5.96 3.62
N LEU A 27 12.64 -6.20 4.88
CA LEU A 27 11.58 -5.42 5.52
C LEU A 27 12.11 -4.02 5.73
N THR A 28 11.37 -3.01 5.27
CA THR A 28 11.85 -1.62 5.31
C THR A 28 10.87 -0.73 6.05
N GLN A 29 11.37 -0.03 7.05
CA GLN A 29 10.67 1.02 7.79
C GLN A 29 11.16 2.39 7.35
N VAL A 30 10.20 3.31 7.14
CA VAL A 30 10.49 4.68 6.68
C VAL A 30 9.96 5.68 7.71
N LEU A 31 10.84 6.56 8.17
CA LEU A 31 10.50 7.66 9.04
C LEU A 31 9.73 8.73 8.26
N VAL A 32 8.67 9.24 8.87
CA VAL A 32 7.82 10.31 8.37
C VAL A 32 7.63 11.36 9.45
N ASP A 33 7.28 12.58 9.04
CA ASP A 33 6.98 13.66 9.99
C ASP A 33 5.59 13.42 10.61
N PRO A 34 5.44 13.30 11.94
CA PRO A 34 4.14 13.11 12.56
C PRO A 34 3.18 14.31 12.39
N TYR A 35 3.69 15.48 12.01
CA TYR A 35 2.89 16.70 11.77
C TYR A 35 2.61 16.95 10.29
N ASP A 36 2.85 15.97 9.42
CA ASP A 36 2.61 16.10 7.98
C ASP A 36 1.12 16.39 7.68
N GLU A 37 0.86 17.40 6.83
CA GLU A 37 -0.50 17.83 6.51
C GLU A 37 -1.38 16.72 5.90
N SER A 38 -0.76 15.69 5.30
CA SER A 38 -1.49 14.56 4.72
C SER A 38 -2.24 13.70 5.73
N PHE A 39 -1.93 13.82 7.04
CA PHE A 39 -2.73 13.21 8.10
C PHE A 39 -4.09 13.88 8.28
N TYR A 40 -4.18 15.19 8.02
CA TYR A 40 -5.44 15.95 8.09
C TYR A 40 -6.22 15.90 6.77
N ASN A 41 -5.51 15.78 5.64
CA ASN A 41 -6.12 15.67 4.31
C ASN A 41 -5.62 14.42 3.55
N PRO A 42 -6.16 13.23 3.84
CA PRO A 42 -5.76 12.00 3.18
C PRO A 42 -6.26 11.97 1.73
N ILE A 43 -5.33 11.82 0.78
CA ILE A 43 -5.64 11.82 -0.67
C ILE A 43 -5.32 10.48 -1.36
N LYS A 44 -4.52 9.62 -0.72
CA LYS A 44 -4.00 8.43 -1.37
C LYS A 44 -5.03 7.32 -1.35
N ARG A 45 -5.49 6.95 -2.54
CA ARG A 45 -6.44 5.86 -2.76
C ARG A 45 -5.79 4.49 -2.61
N VAL A 46 -6.44 3.60 -1.86
CA VAL A 46 -5.96 2.22 -1.59
C VAL A 46 -7.10 1.19 -1.65
N GLY A 47 -6.75 -0.05 -1.99
CA GLY A 47 -7.69 -1.17 -1.95
C GLY A 47 -8.66 -1.24 -3.14
N LYS A 48 -9.73 -2.03 -2.98
CA LYS A 48 -10.76 -2.24 -3.99
C LYS A 48 -11.69 -1.03 -4.13
N ILE A 49 -12.37 -0.94 -5.28
CA ILE A 49 -13.51 -0.04 -5.48
C ILE A 49 -14.73 -0.68 -4.82
N MET A 50 -15.57 0.15 -4.21
CA MET A 50 -16.71 -0.24 -3.40
C MET A 50 -17.97 0.49 -3.84
N ASP A 51 -19.12 -0.11 -3.56
CA ASP A 51 -20.41 0.59 -3.62
C ASP A 51 -20.68 1.40 -2.33
N ALA A 52 -21.80 2.13 -2.29
CA ALA A 52 -22.15 2.98 -1.14
C ALA A 52 -22.40 2.19 0.15
N LYS A 53 -22.88 0.94 0.07
CA LYS A 53 -23.17 0.12 1.26
C LYS A 53 -21.87 -0.41 1.86
N GLU A 54 -20.99 -0.92 1.00
CA GLU A 54 -19.65 -1.36 1.38
C GLU A 54 -18.82 -0.19 1.95
N ALA A 55 -18.89 0.99 1.32
CA ALA A 55 -18.23 2.19 1.80
C ALA A 55 -18.66 2.57 3.21
N LYS A 56 -19.97 2.56 3.48
CA LYS A 56 -20.50 2.87 4.82
C LYS A 56 -20.00 1.89 5.88
N LEU A 57 -19.96 0.59 5.55
CA LEU A 57 -19.43 -0.42 6.48
C LEU A 57 -17.94 -0.20 6.76
N GLU A 58 -17.15 0.19 5.77
CA GLU A 58 -15.74 0.53 5.97
C GLU A 58 -15.56 1.77 6.85
N GLU A 59 -16.42 2.79 6.71
CA GLU A 59 -16.44 3.96 7.58
C GLU A 59 -16.83 3.59 9.02
N GLU A 60 -17.79 2.70 9.22
CA GLU A 60 -18.16 2.16 10.54
C GLU A 60 -17.00 1.39 11.19
N ASN A 61 -16.12 0.77 10.38
CA ASN A 61 -14.88 0.14 10.83
C ASN A 61 -13.75 1.14 11.10
N GLY A 62 -14.01 2.45 10.97
CA GLY A 62 -13.04 3.53 11.24
C GLY A 62 -12.11 3.86 10.06
N ASN A 63 -12.39 3.36 8.86
CA ASN A 63 -11.60 3.68 7.67
C ASN A 63 -12.17 4.88 6.92
N HIS A 64 -11.30 5.79 6.47
CA HIS A 64 -11.73 6.88 5.60
C HIS A 64 -11.96 6.38 4.17
N VAL A 65 -13.09 6.80 3.60
CA VAL A 65 -13.50 6.45 2.23
C VAL A 65 -13.83 7.74 1.47
N ALA A 66 -13.45 7.80 0.19
CA ALA A 66 -13.83 8.89 -0.71
C ALA A 66 -14.55 8.36 -1.93
N MET A 67 -15.51 9.14 -2.43
CA MET A 67 -16.13 8.91 -3.72
C MET A 67 -15.14 9.30 -4.84
N ILE A 68 -14.75 8.34 -5.66
CA ILE A 68 -13.79 8.55 -6.75
C ILE A 68 -14.48 8.84 -8.08
N GLN A 69 -15.70 8.32 -8.24
CA GLN A 69 -16.61 8.50 -9.36
C GLN A 69 -18.03 8.29 -8.81
N GLU A 70 -19.05 8.73 -9.55
CA GLU A 70 -20.45 8.56 -9.14
C GLU A 70 -20.76 7.09 -8.78
N GLY A 71 -21.23 6.88 -7.53
CA GLY A 71 -21.55 5.56 -7.00
C GLY A 71 -20.36 4.63 -6.74
N LYS A 72 -19.12 5.09 -6.92
CA LYS A 72 -17.89 4.32 -6.69
C LYS A 72 -17.02 4.97 -5.64
N PHE A 73 -16.68 4.18 -4.64
CA PHE A 73 -15.95 4.61 -3.46
C PHE A 73 -14.64 3.85 -3.34
N GLN A 74 -13.64 4.46 -2.71
CA GLN A 74 -12.36 3.79 -2.42
C GLN A 74 -11.78 4.35 -1.13
N ARG A 75 -11.09 3.50 -0.37
CA ARG A 75 -10.43 3.93 0.86
C ARG A 75 -9.35 4.94 0.54
N ILE A 76 -9.26 5.97 1.37
CA ILE A 76 -8.22 6.98 1.31
C ILE A 76 -7.40 6.96 2.60
N VAL A 77 -6.09 7.13 2.46
CA VAL A 77 -5.15 7.13 3.57
C VAL A 77 -4.18 8.31 3.47
N PRO A 78 -3.56 8.71 4.59
CA PRO A 78 -2.46 9.66 4.58
C PRO A 78 -1.31 9.17 3.70
N ALA A 79 -0.58 10.12 3.12
CA ALA A 79 0.58 9.87 2.28
C ALA A 79 1.71 10.84 2.63
N PRO A 80 2.25 10.72 3.86
CA PRO A 80 3.26 11.66 4.34
C PRO A 80 4.57 11.52 3.57
N ILE A 81 5.34 12.61 3.53
CA ILE A 81 6.61 12.65 2.81
C ILE A 81 7.64 11.78 3.53
N PRO A 82 8.27 10.81 2.85
CA PRO A 82 9.31 9.98 3.46
C PRO A 82 10.55 10.81 3.76
N LYS A 83 11.09 10.68 4.98
CA LYS A 83 12.29 11.42 5.43
C LYS A 83 13.56 10.56 5.36
N SER A 84 13.51 9.34 5.89
CA SER A 84 14.67 8.45 5.92
C SER A 84 14.26 6.99 6.12
N ILE A 85 15.08 6.05 5.66
CA ILE A 85 14.95 4.62 5.97
C ILE A 85 15.62 4.36 7.32
N VAL A 86 14.99 3.59 8.20
CA VAL A 86 15.51 3.26 9.54
C VAL A 86 16.10 1.84 9.57
N GLU A 87 15.37 0.88 9.01
CA GLU A 87 15.78 -0.51 8.77
C GLU A 87 15.13 -1.01 7.48
#